data_AF-A0A2A7MNK5-F1
#
_entry.id   AF-A0A2A7MNK5-F1
#
_cell.length_a   1.000
_cell.length_b   1.000
_cell.length_c   1.000
_cell.angle_alpha   90.00
_cell.angle_beta   90.00
_cell.angle_gamma   90.00
#
_symmetry.space_group_name_H-M   'P 1'
#
loop_
_entity.id
_entity.type
_entity.pdbx_description
1 polymer ?
#
loop_
_entity_poly.entity_id
_entity_poly.type
_entity_poly.pdbx_seq_one_letter_code
_entity_poly.pdbx_strand_id
1 'polypeptide(L)' 'MNSGAAATNGVLTPTTDAPVAGDRVRVAYGVFGRLGRVTSTSPGYVLVRYDDGARELIDSARRPVWVVD' A
#
# COMPACT_ATOMS: atom_id res chain seq x y z
N MET A 1 9.86 -12.37 22.65
CA MET A 1 10.64 -13.16 21.68
C MET A 1 9.73 -14.25 21.13
N ASN A 2 9.24 -14.14 19.89
CA ASN A 2 9.45 -15.21 18.91
C ASN A 2 9.03 -14.73 17.51
N SER A 3 9.94 -14.94 16.56
CA SER A 3 9.84 -14.58 15.16
C SER A 3 8.99 -15.60 14.40
N GLY A 4 8.22 -15.12 13.42
CA GLY A 4 7.58 -15.95 12.40
C GLY A 4 7.84 -15.37 11.03
N ALA A 5 8.97 -15.74 10.42
CA ALA A 5 9.23 -15.45 9.02
C ALA A 5 8.34 -16.39 8.18
N ALA A 6 7.33 -15.84 7.52
CA ALA A 6 6.58 -16.54 6.48
C ALA A 6 6.96 -15.91 5.14
N ALA A 7 8.05 -16.41 4.55
CA ALA A 7 8.29 -16.24 3.13
C ALA A 7 7.21 -17.02 2.40
N THR A 8 6.11 -16.35 2.03
CA THR A 8 5.05 -16.95 1.25
C THR A 8 5.16 -16.37 -0.14
N ASN A 9 5.49 -17.22 -1.12
CA ASN A 9 5.35 -16.92 -2.54
C ASN A 9 3.85 -16.73 -2.84
N GLY A 10 3.31 -15.57 -2.48
CA GLY A 10 1.90 -15.23 -2.58
C GLY A 10 1.54 -14.83 -3.99
N VAL A 11 0.81 -15.70 -4.69
CA VAL A 11 -0.09 -15.26 -5.75
C VAL A 11 -0.88 -14.06 -5.21
N LEU A 12 -0.74 -12.90 -5.86
CA LEU A 12 -1.37 -11.63 -5.50
C LEU A 12 -2.90 -11.76 -5.52
N THR A 13 -3.48 -12.31 -4.46
CA THR A 13 -4.90 -12.12 -4.19
C THR A 13 -5.11 -10.64 -3.89
N PRO A 14 -6.11 -9.97 -4.50
CA PRO A 14 -6.50 -8.64 -4.05
C PRO A 14 -7.05 -8.83 -2.63
N THR A 15 -6.19 -8.62 -1.63
CA THR A 15 -6.61 -8.60 -0.23
C THR A 15 -7.70 -7.55 -0.11
N THR A 16 -8.86 -7.99 0.34
CA THR A 16 -10.02 -7.13 0.60
C THR A 16 -9.80 -6.25 1.84
N ASP A 17 -8.66 -6.44 2.53
CA ASP A 17 -8.23 -5.60 3.64
C ASP A 17 -7.72 -4.25 3.13
N ALA A 18 -8.26 -3.19 3.72
CA ALA A 18 -7.79 -1.84 3.48
C ALA A 18 -6.30 -1.73 3.85
N PRO A 19 -5.49 -0.95 3.10
CA PRO A 19 -4.07 -0.78 3.42
C PRO A 19 -3.90 -0.25 4.85
N VAL A 20 -2.91 -0.75 5.58
CA VAL A 20 -2.55 -0.30 6.93
C VAL A 20 -1.17 0.34 6.97
N ALA A 21 -0.89 1.12 8.03
CA ALA A 21 0.41 1.74 8.20
C ALA A 21 1.54 0.69 8.24
N GLY A 22 2.58 0.91 7.44
CA GLY A 22 3.68 -0.04 7.24
C GLY A 22 3.61 -0.80 5.92
N ASP A 23 2.41 -0.96 5.34
CA ASP A 23 2.21 -1.72 4.12
C ASP A 23 2.98 -1.14 2.94
N ARG A 24 3.51 -2.06 2.12
CA ARG A 24 4.02 -1.72 0.82
C ARG A 24 2.86 -1.66 -0.16
N VAL A 25 2.73 -0.55 -0.88
CA VAL A 25 1.61 -0.33 -1.79
C VAL A 25 2.06 0.15 -3.17
N ARG A 26 1.26 -0.20 -4.18
CA ARG A 26 1.25 0.43 -5.49
C ARG A 26 -0.01 1.27 -5.62
N VAL A 27 0.15 2.54 -5.97
CA VAL A 27 -0.94 3.48 -6.18
C VAL A 27 -1.14 3.69 -7.68
N ALA A 28 -2.39 3.67 -8.16
CA ALA A 28 -2.71 3.88 -9.57
C ALA A 28 -2.15 5.22 -10.09
N TYR A 29 -1.18 5.20 -11.01
CA TYR A 29 -0.54 6.38 -11.58
C TYR A 29 -0.03 6.07 -12.98
N GLY A 30 -0.64 6.66 -14.00
CA GLY A 30 -0.39 6.22 -15.39
C GLY A 30 -0.60 4.70 -15.53
N VAL A 31 0.21 4.07 -16.39
CA VAL A 31 0.12 2.63 -16.67
C VAL A 31 0.84 1.78 -15.61
N PHE A 32 1.97 2.27 -15.06
CA PHE A 32 2.83 1.46 -14.17
C PHE A 32 2.51 1.58 -12.68
N GLY A 33 1.71 2.58 -12.30
CA GLY A 33 1.52 2.93 -10.89
C GLY A 33 2.77 3.53 -10.25
N ARG A 34 2.65 3.89 -8.98
CA ARG A 34 3.76 4.42 -8.18
C ARG A 34 3.87 3.64 -6.88
N LEU A 35 5.09 3.20 -6.55
CA LEU A 35 5.36 2.39 -5.36
C LEU A 35 5.68 3.29 -4.16
N GLY A 36 5.15 2.88 -3.01
CA GLY A 36 5.35 3.59 -1.76
C GLY A 36 5.02 2.75 -0.54
N ARG A 37 5.13 3.37 0.62
CA ARG A 37 4.74 2.78 1.91
C ARG A 37 3.64 3.60 2.55
N VAL A 38 2.64 2.92 3.11
CA VAL A 38 1.62 3.60 3.92
C VAL A 38 2.27 4.07 5.20
N THR A 39 2.07 5.35 5.51
CA THR A 39 2.58 5.98 6.73
C THR A 39 1.48 6.16 7.77
N SER A 40 0.24 6.39 7.32
CA SER A 40 -0.95 6.52 8.17
C SER A 40 -2.21 6.29 7.34
N THR A 41 -3.30 5.95 8.01
CA THR A 41 -4.63 5.71 7.43
C THR A 41 -5.69 6.46 8.21
N SER A 42 -6.65 7.03 7.47
CA SER A 42 -7.89 7.61 7.99
C SER A 42 -9.07 6.96 7.25
N PRO A 43 -10.31 7.04 7.76
CA PRO A 43 -11.47 6.53 7.03
C PRO A 43 -11.56 7.11 5.61
N GLY A 44 -11.42 6.25 4.59
CA GLY A 44 -11.45 6.64 3.17
C GLY A 44 -10.17 7.27 2.62
N TYR A 45 -9.13 7.47 3.43
CA TYR A 45 -7.88 8.09 2.99
C TYR A 45 -6.63 7.34 3.47
N VAL A 46 -5.62 7.32 2.63
CA VAL A 46 -4.33 6.67 2.91
C VAL A 46 -3.21 7.65 2.65
N LEU A 47 -2.32 7.85 3.62
CA LEU A 47 -1.12 8.67 3.45
C LEU A 47 0.05 7.78 3.03
N VAL A 48 0.54 7.97 1.81
CA VAL A 48 1.64 7.19 1.24
C VAL A 48 2.90 8.05 1.14
N ARG A 49 4.04 7.47 1.55
CA ARG A 49 5.38 7.96 1.22
C ARG A 49 5.94 7.13 0.08
N TYR A 50 6.12 7.75 -1.08
CA TYR A 50 6.71 7.12 -2.25
C TYR A 50 8.22 6.95 -2.11
N ASP A 51 8.80 6.08 -2.92
CA ASP A 51 10.24 5.75 -2.89
C ASP A 51 11.15 6.91 -3.26
N ASP A 52 10.66 7.80 -4.12
CA ASP A 52 11.32 9.07 -4.46
C ASP A 52 11.23 10.11 -3.33
N GLY A 53 10.60 9.76 -2.20
CA GLY A 53 10.47 10.61 -1.03
C GLY A 53 9.23 11.49 -1.03
N ALA A 54 8.47 11.57 -2.12
CA ALA A 54 7.22 12.32 -2.15
C ALA A 54 6.19 11.74 -1.18
N ARG A 55 5.30 12.60 -0.67
CA ARG A 55 4.19 12.20 0.18
C ARG A 55 2.88 12.62 -0.45
N GLU A 56 1.89 11.75 -0.40
CA GLU A 56 0.58 12.02 -0.97
C GLU A 56 -0.52 11.41 -0.11
N LEU A 57 -1.56 12.21 0.15
CA LEU A 57 -2.81 11.74 0.72
C LEU A 57 -3.73 11.28 -0.40
N ILE A 58 -4.16 10.04 -0.35
CA ILE A 58 -4.93 9.39 -1.42
C ILE A 58 -6.34 9.12 -0.91
N ASP A 59 -7.35 9.57 -1.66
CA ASP A 59 -8.74 9.15 -1.51
C ASP A 59 -8.91 7.75 -2.12
N SER A 60 -9.14 6.74 -1.27
CA SER A 60 -9.21 5.34 -1.69
C SER A 60 -10.45 5.01 -2.52
N ALA A 61 -11.48 5.86 -2.49
CA ALA A 61 -12.67 5.69 -3.33
C ALA A 61 -12.43 6.18 -4.77
N ARG A 62 -11.46 7.07 -4.98
CA ARG A 62 -11.17 7.67 -6.30
C ARG A 62 -9.96 7.07 -6.97
N ARG A 63 -9.01 6.56 -6.19
CA ARG A 63 -7.73 6.11 -6.70
C ARG A 63 -7.37 4.75 -6.10
N PRO A 64 -7.35 3.70 -6.93
CA PRO A 64 -7.00 2.37 -6.47
C PRO A 64 -5.60 2.33 -5.82
N VAL A 65 -5.53 1.58 -4.73
CA VAL A 65 -4.30 1.26 -3.99
C VAL A 65 -4.26 -0.25 -3.81
N TRP A 66 -3.16 -0.87 -4.22
CA TRP A 66 -2.94 -2.31 -4.06
C TRP A 66 -1.79 -2.54 -3.09
N VAL A 67 -1.98 -3.42 -2.12
CA VAL A 67 -0.88 -3.94 -1.29
C VAL A 67 -0.02 -4.87 -2.17
N VAL A 68 1.31 -4.75 -2.06
CA VAL A 68 2.26 -5.43 -2.98
C VAL A 68 3.34 -6.23 -2.24
N ASP A 69 2.98 -6.84 -1.10
CA ASP A 69 3.81 -7.70 -0.22
C ASP A 69 5.22 -8.08 -0.75
#